data_AF-A0A1G4WE17-F1
#
_entry.id   AF-A0A1G4WE17-F1
#
_cell.length_a   1.000
_cell.length_b   1.000
_cell.length_c   1.000
_cell.angle_alpha   90.00
_cell.angle_beta   90.00
_cell.angle_gamma   90.00
#
_symmetry.space_group_name_H-M   'P 1'
#
loop_
_entity.id
_entity.type
_entity.pdbx_description
1 polymer ?
#
loop_
_entity_poly.entity_id
_entity_poly.type
_entity_poly.pdbx_seq_one_letter_code
_entity_poly.pdbx_strand_id
1 'polypeptide(L)'
;MTYIHINDDKIKEFIAKNIHDKSNLNTVATDLLNWFDRNVEYSRLNAPFFPLQRSDLDVISMKSGTCGDYSNLIVSVLISLGYQAMYAYVHRDCYGDEQDHICVAVRSNGELILIDATLPYRKWHGFNC
;
A
#
# COMPACT_ATOMS: atom_id res chain seq x y z
N MET A 1 -2.34 13.82 -13.59
CA MET A 1 -1.16 13.37 -12.83
C MET A 1 -1.50 11.99 -12.30
N THR A 2 -0.67 10.98 -12.56
CA THR A 2 -0.95 9.60 -12.14
C THR A 2 -0.21 9.36 -10.82
N TYR A 3 -0.89 8.79 -9.82
CA TYR A 3 -0.27 8.49 -8.52
C TYR A 3 0.43 7.12 -8.49
N ILE A 4 0.26 6.33 -9.54
CA ILE A 4 0.82 4.99 -9.73
C ILE A 4 1.61 4.92 -11.04
N HIS A 5 2.77 4.27 -11.01
CA HIS A 5 3.73 4.23 -12.11
C HIS A 5 4.19 2.79 -12.38
N ILE A 6 3.24 1.91 -12.70
CA ILE A 6 3.42 0.44 -12.82
C ILE A 6 4.57 -0.04 -13.74
N ASN A 7 4.97 0.79 -14.71
CA ASN A 7 6.01 0.48 -15.71
C ASN A 7 7.33 1.23 -15.47
N ASP A 8 7.40 2.07 -14.44
CA ASP A 8 8.58 2.88 -14.12
C ASP A 8 9.72 2.01 -13.58
N ASP A 9 10.95 2.35 -13.97
CA ASP A 9 12.13 1.58 -13.60
C ASP A 9 12.40 1.60 -12.10
N LYS A 10 12.03 2.69 -11.39
CA LYS A 10 12.14 2.74 -9.92
C LYS A 10 11.20 1.76 -9.24
N ILE A 11 10.01 1.51 -9.80
CA ILE A 11 9.09 0.48 -9.29
C ILE A 11 9.67 -0.90 -9.54
N LYS A 12 10.24 -1.15 -10.73
CA LYS A 12 10.89 -2.44 -11.04
C LYS A 12 12.09 -2.71 -10.14
N GLU A 13 12.94 -1.70 -9.92
CA GLU A 13 14.09 -1.77 -9.01
C GLU A 13 13.65 -2.02 -7.57
N PHE A 14 12.61 -1.31 -7.12
CA PHE A 14 12.00 -1.53 -5.81
C PHE A 14 11.53 -2.97 -5.65
N ILE A 15 10.80 -3.50 -6.63
CA ILE A 15 10.31 -4.89 -6.62
C ILE A 15 11.48 -5.87 -6.59
N ALA A 16 12.49 -5.68 -7.44
CA ALA A 16 13.64 -6.58 -7.52
C ALA A 16 14.45 -6.62 -6.22
N LYS A 17 14.54 -5.49 -5.51
CA LYS A 17 15.31 -5.38 -4.27
C LYS A 17 14.57 -5.88 -3.04
N ASN A 18 13.25 -5.70 -2.98
CA ASN A 18 12.49 -5.87 -1.73
C ASN A 18 11.51 -7.05 -1.74
N ILE A 19 11.15 -7.60 -2.91
CA ILE A 19 10.17 -8.68 -3.04
C ILE A 19 10.86 -9.98 -3.42
N HIS A 20 10.89 -10.94 -2.49
CA HIS A 20 11.69 -12.17 -2.61
C HIS A 20 11.02 -13.22 -3.52
N ASP A 21 9.71 -13.39 -3.41
CA ASP A 21 8.92 -14.26 -4.27
C ASP A 21 7.73 -13.50 -4.85
N LYS A 22 7.84 -13.16 -6.12
CA LYS A 22 6.86 -12.36 -6.87
C LYS A 22 5.61 -13.15 -7.23
N SER A 23 5.70 -14.48 -7.25
CA SER A 23 4.61 -15.39 -7.62
C SER A 23 3.69 -15.76 -6.45
N ASN A 24 4.15 -15.51 -5.23
CA ASN A 24 3.40 -15.79 -4.01
C ASN A 24 2.92 -14.49 -3.37
N LEU A 25 1.60 -14.26 -3.46
CA LEU A 25 0.97 -13.07 -2.93
C LEU A 25 1.21 -12.86 -1.42
N ASN A 26 1.26 -13.93 -0.62
CA ASN A 26 1.56 -13.82 0.82
C ASN A 26 2.97 -13.28 1.05
N THR A 27 3.95 -13.75 0.26
CA THR A 27 5.32 -13.24 0.31
C THR A 27 5.37 -11.79 -0.12
N VAL A 28 4.71 -11.43 -1.23
CA VAL A 28 4.63 -10.04 -1.73
C VAL A 28 4.07 -9.11 -0.65
N ALA A 29 2.94 -9.48 -0.05
CA ALA A 29 2.31 -8.67 0.99
C ALA A 29 3.19 -8.53 2.23
N THR A 30 3.77 -9.64 2.70
CA THR A 30 4.65 -9.65 3.88
C THR A 30 5.89 -8.78 3.66
N ASP A 31 6.53 -8.90 2.50
CA ASP A 31 7.70 -8.12 2.15
C ASP A 31 7.39 -6.62 2.05
N LEU A 32 6.25 -6.26 1.45
CA LEU A 32 5.77 -4.88 1.40
C LEU A 32 5.56 -4.32 2.81
N LEU A 33 4.80 -5.02 3.66
CA LEU A 33 4.50 -4.57 5.01
C LEU A 33 5.76 -4.41 5.86
N ASN A 34 6.68 -5.38 5.78
CA ASN A 34 7.99 -5.30 6.44
C ASN A 34 8.82 -4.12 5.93
N TRP A 35 8.76 -3.83 4.63
CA TRP A 35 9.45 -2.66 4.07
C TRP A 35 8.88 -1.36 4.63
N PHE A 36 7.54 -1.22 4.67
CA PHE A 36 6.88 -0.06 5.27
C PHE A 36 7.29 0.13 6.73
N ASP A 37 7.28 -0.91 7.55
CA ASP A 37 7.70 -0.84 8.96
C ASP A 37 9.09 -0.28 9.18
N ARG A 38 10.02 -0.68 8.31
CA ARG A 38 11.43 -0.35 8.47
C ARG A 38 11.80 0.97 7.83
N ASN A 39 10.99 1.45 6.90
CA ASN A 39 11.41 2.53 6.02
C ASN A 39 10.44 3.71 5.96
N VAL A 40 9.19 3.58 6.39
CA VAL A 40 8.19 4.61 6.11
C VAL A 40 7.54 5.09 7.39
N GLU A 41 7.65 6.40 7.64
CA GLU A 41 6.98 7.03 8.77
C GLU A 41 5.60 7.56 8.35
N TYR A 42 4.62 7.42 9.24
CA TYR A 42 3.32 8.05 9.04
C TYR A 42 3.44 9.55 9.23
N SER A 43 3.24 10.32 8.17
CA SER A 43 3.22 11.79 8.25
C SER A 43 2.09 12.38 7.44
N ARG A 44 1.32 13.23 8.11
CA ARG A 44 0.43 14.18 7.44
C ARG A 44 1.29 15.38 7.06
N LEU A 45 1.24 15.80 5.80
CA LEU A 45 1.75 17.13 5.45
C LEU A 45 0.89 18.15 6.18
N ASN A 46 1.50 18.93 7.07
CA ASN A 46 0.84 20.09 7.67
C ASN A 46 0.64 21.17 6.59
N ALA A 47 -0.41 21.98 6.73
CA ALA A 47 -0.67 23.12 5.87
C ALA A 47 0.59 23.99 5.69
N PRO A 48 0.85 24.56 4.49
CA PRO A 48 -0.10 24.85 3.41
C PRO A 48 -0.15 23.83 2.25
N PHE A 49 0.51 22.68 2.33
CA PHE A 49 0.66 21.74 1.21
C PHE A 49 -0.49 20.71 1.05
N PHE A 50 -1.70 21.07 1.46
CA PHE A 50 -2.88 20.20 1.38
C PHE A 50 -3.68 20.47 0.09
N PRO A 51 -4.11 19.45 -0.68
CA PRO A 51 -3.89 18.02 -0.53
C PRO A 51 -2.84 17.52 -1.55
N LEU A 52 -1.54 17.61 -1.23
CA LEU A 52 -0.53 16.89 -2.01
C LEU A 52 -0.53 15.43 -1.56
N GLN A 53 -1.41 14.62 -2.15
CA GLN A 53 -1.28 13.17 -2.11
C GLN A 53 0.03 12.80 -2.83
N ARG A 54 0.84 11.96 -2.19
CA ARG A 54 2.13 11.52 -2.72
C ARG A 54 1.91 10.38 -3.70
N SER A 55 2.68 10.39 -4.79
CA SER A 55 2.74 9.23 -5.68
C SER A 55 3.48 8.06 -5.00
N ASP A 56 3.37 6.88 -5.57
CA ASP A 56 4.22 5.72 -5.25
C ASP A 56 5.73 6.03 -5.30
N LEU A 57 6.19 6.82 -6.26
CA LEU A 57 7.60 7.23 -6.39
C LEU A 57 8.01 8.19 -5.26
N ASP A 58 7.09 9.05 -4.83
CA ASP A 58 7.30 9.94 -3.68
C ASP A 58 7.41 9.11 -2.39
N VAL A 59 6.61 8.06 -2.22
CA VAL A 59 6.69 7.18 -1.04
C VAL A 59 8.05 6.48 -0.97
N ILE A 60 8.55 5.96 -2.09
CA ILE A 60 9.87 5.31 -2.16
C ILE A 60 10.99 6.30 -1.79
N SER A 61 10.91 7.54 -2.30
CA SER A 61 11.98 8.54 -2.13
C SER A 61 11.92 9.25 -0.78
N MET A 62 10.73 9.71 -0.38
CA MET A 62 10.50 10.49 0.83
C MET A 62 10.38 9.62 2.07
N LYS A 63 10.08 8.32 1.92
CA LYS A 63 9.96 7.39 3.05
C LYS A 63 8.95 7.88 4.10
N SER A 64 7.90 8.55 3.64
CA SER A 64 6.88 9.12 4.50
C SER A 64 5.58 9.35 3.75
N GLY A 65 4.45 9.19 4.44
CA GLY A 65 3.14 9.27 3.80
C GLY A 65 1.96 9.01 4.73
N THR A 66 0.77 9.07 4.15
CA THR A 66 -0.51 8.68 4.75
C THR A 66 -1.06 7.40 4.11
N CYS A 67 -2.21 6.91 4.57
CA CYS A 67 -2.84 5.68 4.07
C CYS A 67 -3.07 5.66 2.55
N GLY A 68 -3.48 6.78 1.97
CA GLY A 68 -3.63 6.92 0.51
C GLY A 68 -2.29 6.82 -0.23
N ASP A 69 -1.23 7.40 0.34
CA ASP A 69 0.12 7.35 -0.25
C ASP A 69 0.66 5.91 -0.23
N TYR A 70 0.49 5.21 0.89
CA TYR A 70 0.93 3.82 1.02
C TYR A 70 0.19 2.92 0.03
N SER A 71 -1.11 3.14 -0.12
CA SER A 71 -1.96 2.43 -1.07
C SER A 71 -1.49 2.61 -2.51
N ASN A 72 -1.00 3.80 -2.88
CA ASN A 72 -0.43 4.05 -4.21
C ASN A 72 0.75 3.10 -4.50
N LEU A 73 1.71 3.00 -3.58
CA LEU A 73 2.86 2.11 -3.77
C LEU A 73 2.46 0.63 -3.81
N ILE A 74 1.55 0.19 -2.94
CA ILE A 74 1.07 -1.20 -2.91
C ILE A 74 0.36 -1.54 -4.24
N VAL A 75 -0.54 -0.68 -4.72
CA VAL A 75 -1.24 -0.88 -6.01
C VAL A 75 -0.25 -0.95 -7.16
N SER A 76 0.74 -0.05 -7.21
CA SER A 76 1.76 -0.07 -8.25
C SER A 76 2.54 -1.38 -8.29
N VAL A 77 2.96 -1.88 -7.13
CA VAL A 77 3.71 -3.14 -7.04
C VAL A 77 2.85 -4.33 -7.46
N LEU A 78 1.62 -4.44 -6.94
CA LEU A 78 0.74 -5.56 -7.25
C LEU A 78 0.37 -5.61 -8.73
N ILE A 79 -0.02 -4.48 -9.33
CA ILE A 79 -0.35 -4.42 -10.76
C ILE A 79 0.89 -4.69 -11.62
N SER A 80 2.06 -4.17 -11.25
CA SER A 80 3.32 -4.43 -11.97
C SER A 80 3.69 -5.92 -11.96
N LEU A 81 3.32 -6.65 -10.89
CA LEU A 81 3.48 -8.10 -10.77
C LEU A 81 2.35 -8.92 -11.43
N GLY A 82 1.34 -8.27 -12.01
CA GLY A 82 0.22 -8.92 -12.69
C GLY A 82 -0.95 -9.34 -11.78
N TYR A 83 -0.95 -8.93 -10.51
CA TYR A 83 -2.10 -9.13 -9.63
C TYR A 83 -3.24 -8.15 -9.95
N GLN A 84 -4.47 -8.62 -9.81
CA GLN A 84 -5.65 -7.75 -9.88
C GLN A 84 -5.82 -7.03 -8.54
N ALA A 85 -5.36 -5.79 -8.47
CA ALA A 85 -5.45 -4.95 -7.28
C ALA A 85 -6.24 -3.66 -7.54
N MET A 86 -6.87 -3.14 -6.49
CA MET A 86 -7.69 -1.93 -6.52
C MET A 86 -7.67 -1.23 -5.16
N TYR A 87 -7.97 0.06 -5.14
CA TYR A 87 -8.18 0.78 -3.89
C TYR A 87 -9.43 0.26 -3.18
N ALA A 88 -9.34 0.18 -1.86
CA ALA A 88 -10.46 -0.12 -0.97
C ALA A 88 -10.63 1.05 0.00
N TYR A 89 -11.85 1.59 0.04
CA TYR A 89 -12.20 2.63 0.99
C TYR A 89 -12.91 2.00 2.19
N VAL A 90 -12.41 2.30 3.38
CA VAL A 90 -12.88 1.72 4.64
C VAL A 90 -13.62 2.81 5.40
N HIS A 91 -14.95 2.70 5.45
CA HIS A 91 -15.83 3.62 6.19
C HIS A 91 -16.01 3.23 7.66
N ARG A 92 -15.81 1.95 7.99
CA ARG A 92 -15.90 1.42 9.33
C ARG A 92 -14.83 0.37 9.55
N ASP A 93 -14.20 0.38 10.72
CA ASP A 93 -13.29 -0.68 11.11
C ASP A 93 -14.02 -1.92 11.64
N CYS A 94 -13.23 -2.88 12.11
CA CYS A 94 -13.65 -4.15 12.68
C CYS A 94 -14.29 -4.03 14.07
N TYR A 95 -14.12 -2.91 14.76
CA TYR A 95 -14.74 -2.61 16.05
C TYR A 95 -16.06 -1.84 15.87
N GLY A 96 -16.34 -1.40 14.64
CA GLY A 96 -17.55 -0.69 14.27
C GLY A 96 -17.41 0.83 14.26
N ASP A 97 -16.21 1.34 14.53
CA ASP A 97 -15.91 2.78 14.56
C ASP A 97 -15.80 3.33 13.15
N GLU A 98 -16.22 4.60 12.96
CA GLU A 98 -16.13 5.28 11.67
C GLU A 98 -14.69 5.59 11.30
N GLN A 99 -14.34 5.35 10.03
CA GLN A 99 -13.01 5.58 9.49
C GLN A 99 -13.10 6.36 8.16
N ASP A 100 -12.13 7.25 7.94
CA ASP A 100 -11.84 7.85 6.64
C ASP A 100 -10.47 7.30 6.21
N HIS A 101 -10.48 6.09 5.66
CA HIS A 101 -9.27 5.32 5.43
C HIS A 101 -9.25 4.62 4.08
N ILE A 102 -8.06 4.55 3.47
CA ILE A 102 -7.82 3.93 2.17
C ILE A 102 -6.75 2.84 2.34
N CYS A 103 -7.06 1.66 1.84
CA CYS A 103 -6.12 0.55 1.71
C CYS A 103 -6.24 -0.11 0.33
N VAL A 104 -5.69 -1.32 0.16
CA VAL A 104 -5.69 -2.03 -1.13
C VAL A 104 -6.45 -3.34 -1.02
N ALA A 105 -7.32 -3.65 -1.98
CA ALA A 105 -7.88 -4.98 -2.17
C ALA A 105 -7.18 -5.68 -3.34
N VAL A 106 -6.87 -6.97 -3.18
CA VAL A 106 -6.27 -7.82 -4.22
C VAL A 106 -7.08 -9.10 -4.39
N ARG A 107 -7.29 -9.53 -5.63
CA ARG A 107 -8.00 -10.80 -5.91
C ARG A 107 -7.05 -11.98 -5.75
N SER A 108 -7.46 -12.95 -4.92
CA SER A 108 -6.76 -14.22 -4.69
C SER A 108 -7.78 -15.35 -4.57
N ASN A 109 -7.62 -16.43 -5.34
CA ASN A 109 -8.51 -17.59 -5.33
C ASN A 109 -10.02 -17.27 -5.45
N GLY A 110 -10.37 -16.22 -6.19
CA GLY A 110 -11.76 -15.77 -6.37
C GLY A 110 -12.25 -14.77 -5.32
N GLU A 111 -11.54 -14.61 -4.21
CA GLU A 111 -11.88 -13.71 -3.11
C GLU A 111 -11.07 -12.40 -3.18
N LEU A 112 -11.56 -11.36 -2.50
CA LEU A 112 -10.84 -10.11 -2.32
C LEU A 112 -10.21 -10.09 -0.93
N ILE A 113 -8.90 -9.88 -0.89
CA ILE A 113 -8.13 -9.78 0.36
C ILE A 113 -7.65 -8.34 0.51
N LEU A 114 -7.79 -7.77 1.70
CA LEU A 114 -7.27 -6.44 2.01
C LEU A 114 -5.79 -6.48 2.40
N ILE A 115 -5.03 -5.50 1.93
CA ILE A 115 -3.65 -5.16 2.30
C ILE A 115 -3.64 -3.73 2.81
N ASP A 116 -3.23 -3.56 4.06
CA ASP A 116 -3.15 -2.26 4.70
C ASP A 116 -1.82 -2.11 5.43
N ALA A 117 -0.99 -1.15 4.99
CA ALA A 117 0.30 -0.88 5.59
C ALA A 117 0.24 0.08 6.78
N THR A 118 -0.89 0.77 7.00
CA THR A 118 -1.01 1.82 8.02
C THR A 118 -1.25 1.23 9.40
N LEU A 119 -0.41 1.59 10.37
CA LEU A 119 -0.63 1.29 11.79
C LEU A 119 -1.62 2.28 12.43
N PRO A 120 -2.42 1.87 13.43
CA PRO A 120 -2.53 0.53 13.99
C PRO A 120 -3.42 -0.42 13.16
N TYR A 121 -4.05 0.07 12.10
CA TYR A 121 -5.09 -0.62 11.32
C TYR A 121 -4.58 -1.70 10.35
N ARG A 122 -3.33 -2.13 10.47
CA ARG A 122 -2.68 -3.04 9.53
C ARG A 122 -3.49 -4.32 9.37
N LYS A 123 -3.83 -4.65 8.13
CA LYS A 123 -4.61 -5.83 7.75
C LYS A 123 -3.96 -6.55 6.57
N TRP A 124 -3.71 -7.84 6.76
CA TRP A 124 -3.42 -8.80 5.69
C TRP A 124 -4.10 -10.12 6.07
N HIS A 125 -4.98 -10.64 5.19
CA HIS A 125 -5.64 -11.94 5.38
C HIS A 125 -6.23 -12.17 6.80
N GLY A 126 -6.85 -11.14 7.39
CA GLY A 126 -7.47 -11.25 8.71
C GLY A 126 -6.51 -11.24 9.91
N PHE A 127 -5.23 -10.90 9.76
CA PHE A 127 -4.36 -10.67 10.92
C PHE A 127 -4.57 -9.27 11.51
N ASN A 128 -5.08 -9.30 12.75
CA ASN A 128 -5.40 -8.26 13.74
C ASN A 128 -6.32 -7.11 13.30
N CYS A 129 -7.61 -7.41 13.34
CA CYS A 129 -8.49 -6.66 14.22
C CYS A 129 -8.34 -7.18 15.66
#